data_AF-A0A4V3BIJ6-F1
#
_entry.id   AF-A0A4V3BIJ6-F1
#
_cell.length_a   1.000
_cell.length_b   1.000
_cell.length_c   1.000
_cell.angle_alpha   90.00
_cell.angle_beta   90.00
_cell.angle_gamma   90.00
#
_symmetry.space_group_name_H-M   'P 1'
#
loop_
_entity.id
_entity.type
_entity.pdbx_description
1 polymer ?
#
loop_
_entity_poly.entity_id
_entity_poly.type
_entity_poly.pdbx_seq_one_letter_code
_entity_poly.pdbx_strand_id
1 'polypeptide(L)'
;MRYVWLELLDAKKYGIAYYSAFVGKPDIIEKPIFVGSVFYLRQQQVADHQIDAVRKYHFYQGKWQIHCDQQISRQRVNLNNFLHELDRVARTEFKLGRSIKPRFIDQAVLKAIDAGIAEYHIQEKKAQIDQIKIDFSDLDQIRANASKTRDSLLTDEEKQLEQAEAQEEVEKQADETVKVDNEYGLDENEMFFLTALLMQQPWQTYLKQHHLMASILMDNINEKLFDEFGDVVLENNEQDQPQVITDYVDDLKDMFLKG
;
A
#
# COMPACT_ATOMS: atom_id res chain seq x y z
N MET A 1 22.46 -15.30 4.51
CA MET A 1 23.65 -14.42 4.63
C MET A 1 23.35 -12.94 4.42
N ARG A 2 22.80 -12.53 3.25
CA ARG A 2 22.53 -11.10 2.96
C ARG A 2 21.66 -10.41 4.02
N TYR A 3 20.54 -11.01 4.40
CA TYR A 3 19.62 -10.42 5.39
C TYR A 3 20.26 -10.24 6.77
N VAL A 4 21.05 -11.22 7.20
CA VAL A 4 21.85 -11.12 8.43
C VAL A 4 22.80 -9.94 8.37
N TRP A 5 23.52 -9.74 7.26
CA TRP A 5 24.39 -8.57 7.12
C TRP A 5 23.63 -7.24 7.12
N LEU A 6 22.43 -7.18 6.54
CA LEU A 6 21.61 -5.97 6.54
C LEU A 6 21.14 -5.59 7.95
N GLU A 7 20.64 -6.56 8.72
CA GLU A 7 20.23 -6.33 10.12
C GLU A 7 21.41 -5.91 11.00
N LEU A 8 22.58 -6.47 10.74
CA LEU A 8 23.77 -6.27 11.55
C LEU A 8 24.49 -4.95 11.22
N LEU A 9 24.34 -4.45 10.00
CA LEU A 9 24.78 -3.10 9.62
C LEU A 9 23.83 -2.00 10.11
N ASP A 10 22.61 -2.34 10.54
CA ASP A 10 21.67 -1.39 11.13
C ASP A 10 22.07 -1.05 12.58
N ALA A 11 23.03 -0.14 12.70
CA ALA A 11 23.62 0.26 13.96
C ALA A 11 22.60 0.83 14.96
N LYS A 12 21.46 1.37 14.49
CA LYS A 12 20.43 1.97 15.34
C LYS A 12 19.63 0.91 16.11
N LYS A 13 19.36 -0.24 15.48
CA LYS A 13 18.53 -1.30 16.08
C LYS A 13 19.18 -1.95 17.30
N TYR A 14 20.49 -2.14 17.26
CA TYR A 14 21.22 -2.89 18.30
C TYR A 14 22.18 -2.02 19.11
N GLY A 15 22.28 -0.73 18.82
CA GLY A 15 23.15 0.22 19.52
C GLY A 15 24.65 0.00 19.25
N ILE A 16 25.00 -0.76 18.21
CA ILE A 16 26.38 -1.09 17.87
C ILE A 16 26.64 -0.81 16.40
N ALA A 17 27.62 0.06 16.13
CA ALA A 17 28.14 0.27 14.79
C ALA A 17 29.11 -0.86 14.40
N TYR A 18 28.55 -2.04 14.11
CA TYR A 18 29.32 -3.29 13.98
C TYR A 18 30.46 -3.18 12.97
N TYR A 19 30.23 -2.53 11.82
CA TYR A 19 31.25 -2.33 10.80
C TYR A 19 32.49 -1.65 11.39
N SER A 20 32.30 -0.48 12.02
CA SER A 20 33.37 0.29 12.65
C SER A 20 34.00 -0.37 13.87
N ALA A 21 33.28 -1.28 14.53
CA ALA A 21 33.74 -1.95 15.75
C ALA A 21 34.51 -3.25 15.47
N PHE A 22 34.15 -4.00 14.42
CA PHE A 22 34.66 -5.35 14.19
C PHE A 22 35.20 -5.60 12.78
N VAL A 23 34.77 -4.83 11.77
CA VAL A 23 35.16 -5.01 10.37
C VAL A 23 36.26 -4.03 9.97
N GLY A 24 35.99 -2.73 9.92
CA GLY A 24 36.95 -1.72 9.50
C GLY A 24 36.51 -0.35 9.98
N LYS A 25 37.46 0.48 10.41
CA LYS A 25 37.15 1.85 10.81
C LYS A 25 37.36 2.76 9.60
N PRO A 26 36.30 3.36 9.03
CA PRO A 26 36.48 4.30 7.93
C PRO A 26 37.30 5.49 8.43
N ASP A 27 38.35 5.82 7.70
CA ASP A 27 39.25 6.93 8.02
C ASP A 27 39.64 7.70 6.75
N ILE A 28 40.07 8.94 6.95
CA ILE A 28 40.52 9.83 5.89
C ILE A 28 41.96 10.21 6.18
N ILE A 29 42.87 9.70 5.35
CA ILE A 29 44.29 10.02 5.45
C ILE A 29 44.58 11.20 4.53
N GLU A 30 45.01 12.32 5.10
CA GLU A 30 45.50 13.45 4.33
C GLU A 30 46.98 13.25 3.98
N LYS A 31 47.31 13.29 2.69
CA LYS A 31 48.70 13.32 2.22
C LYS A 31 48.97 14.63 1.47
N PRO A 32 49.95 15.44 1.92
CA PRO A 32 50.39 16.59 1.16
C PRO A 32 51.04 16.13 -0.15
N ILE A 33 50.79 16.87 -1.22
CA ILE A 33 51.43 16.60 -2.51
C ILE A 33 52.72 17.41 -2.59
N PHE A 34 53.79 16.78 -3.09
CA PHE A 34 55.06 17.41 -3.38
C PHE A 34 55.68 18.17 -2.19
N VAL A 35 55.85 17.46 -1.07
CA VAL A 35 56.56 17.98 0.10
C VAL A 35 57.95 18.49 -0.32
N GLY A 36 58.17 19.80 -0.19
CA GLY A 36 59.47 20.45 -0.47
C GLY A 36 59.57 21.18 -1.81
N SER A 37 58.51 21.21 -2.62
CA SER A 37 58.52 21.91 -3.91
C SER A 37 57.64 23.17 -3.90
N VAL A 38 58.13 24.26 -4.49
CA VAL A 38 57.38 25.52 -4.65
C VAL A 38 56.71 25.53 -6.02
N PHE A 39 55.38 25.56 -6.05
CA PHE A 39 54.60 25.65 -7.29
C PHE A 39 53.67 26.86 -7.28
N TYR A 40 53.38 27.36 -8.48
CA TYR A 40 52.26 28.28 -8.69
C TYR A 40 50.95 27.48 -8.68
N LEU A 41 50.19 27.56 -7.58
CA LEU A 41 48.89 26.89 -7.46
C LEU A 41 47.85 27.59 -8.35
N ARG A 42 47.53 26.99 -9.49
CA ARG A 42 46.32 27.32 -10.26
C ARG A 42 45.14 26.62 -9.60
N GLN A 43 44.05 27.34 -9.33
CA GLN A 43 42.80 26.73 -8.88
C GLN A 43 42.27 25.81 -9.99
N GLN A 44 42.40 24.51 -9.78
CA GLN A 44 41.93 23.49 -10.71
C GLN A 44 41.10 22.49 -9.93
N GLN A 45 39.87 22.26 -10.40
CA GLN A 45 39.01 21.20 -9.88
C GLN A 45 39.56 19.88 -10.40
N VAL A 46 40.04 19.03 -9.49
CA VAL A 46 40.51 17.69 -9.81
C VAL A 46 39.35 16.74 -9.53
N ALA A 47 39.06 15.86 -10.49
CA ALA A 47 37.99 14.89 -10.34
C ALA A 47 38.33 13.86 -9.26
N ASP A 48 37.30 13.36 -8.59
CA ASP A 48 37.44 12.26 -7.65
C ASP A 48 37.84 10.99 -8.38
N HIS A 49 38.82 10.27 -7.82
CA HIS A 49 39.27 9.00 -8.37
C HIS A 49 38.93 7.87 -7.41
N GLN A 50 37.98 7.02 -7.82
CA GLN A 50 37.67 5.78 -7.12
C GLN A 50 38.58 4.68 -7.67
N ILE A 51 39.38 4.07 -6.79
CA ILE A 51 40.25 2.95 -7.17
C ILE A 51 39.56 1.61 -6.92
N ASP A 52 38.84 1.49 -5.80
CA ASP A 52 38.14 0.26 -5.41
C ASP A 52 36.86 0.62 -4.65
N ALA A 53 36.06 -0.38 -4.27
CA ALA A 53 34.84 -0.21 -3.48
C ALA A 53 35.08 0.52 -2.13
N VAL A 54 36.29 0.41 -1.58
CA VAL A 54 36.66 0.97 -0.26
C VAL A 54 37.53 2.22 -0.37
N ARG A 55 38.27 2.41 -1.46
CA ARG A 55 39.30 3.46 -1.57
C ARG A 55 38.93 4.53 -2.57
N LYS A 56 38.79 5.76 -2.08
CA LYS A 56 38.49 6.95 -2.88
C LYS A 56 39.51 8.04 -2.61
N TYR A 57 40.03 8.64 -3.67
CA TYR A 57 40.92 9.79 -3.61
C TYR A 57 40.13 11.05 -3.96
N HIS A 58 40.17 12.00 -3.04
CA HIS A 58 39.60 13.32 -3.21
C HIS A 58 40.71 14.37 -3.07
N PHE A 59 40.80 15.30 -4.02
CA PHE A 59 41.79 16.36 -3.93
C PHE A 59 41.13 17.62 -3.38
N TYR A 60 41.60 18.06 -2.21
CA TYR A 60 41.04 19.21 -1.51
C TYR A 60 42.16 20.06 -0.92
N GLN A 61 42.10 21.38 -1.18
CA GLN A 61 43.02 22.38 -0.62
C GLN A 61 44.52 22.03 -0.73
N GLY A 62 44.96 21.48 -1.87
CA GLY A 62 46.36 21.13 -2.10
C GLY A 62 46.83 19.83 -1.45
N LYS A 63 45.91 19.04 -0.87
CA LYS A 63 46.17 17.73 -0.26
C LYS A 63 45.32 16.65 -0.91
N TRP A 64 45.83 15.42 -0.94
CA TRP A 64 45.02 14.25 -1.24
C TRP A 64 44.38 13.75 0.06
N GLN A 65 43.05 13.71 0.08
CA GLN A 65 42.26 12.98 1.06
C GLN A 65 42.02 11.57 0.53
N ILE A 66 42.57 10.58 1.23
CA ILE A 66 42.46 9.17 0.89
C ILE A 66 41.47 8.56 1.85
N HIS A 67 40.27 8.25 1.37
CA HIS A 67 39.31 7.46 2.11
C HIS A 67 39.76 6.00 2.10
N CYS A 68 39.89 5.41 3.29
CA CYS A 68 40.26 4.01 3.44
C CYS A 68 39.76 3.46 4.78
N ASP A 69 39.56 2.14 4.86
CA ASP A 69 39.30 1.48 6.13
C ASP A 69 40.60 1.11 6.83
N GLN A 70 40.73 1.57 8.07
CA GLN A 70 41.81 1.15 8.95
C GLN A 70 41.55 -0.23 9.54
N GLN A 71 42.65 -0.94 9.77
CA GLN A 71 42.63 -2.25 10.39
C GLN A 71 42.19 -2.16 11.86
N ILE A 72 41.22 -2.98 12.23
CA ILE A 72 40.77 -3.13 13.61
C ILE A 72 41.56 -4.26 14.29
N SER A 73 41.85 -4.07 15.57
CA SER A 73 42.49 -5.11 16.38
C SER A 73 41.64 -6.38 16.44
N ARG A 74 42.27 -7.55 16.27
CA ARG A 74 41.61 -8.86 16.28
C ARG A 74 40.47 -9.03 15.26
N GLN A 75 40.40 -8.20 14.22
CA GLN A 75 39.40 -8.27 13.13
C GLN A 75 39.17 -9.71 12.63
N ARG A 76 40.25 -10.44 12.31
CA ARG A 76 40.17 -11.83 11.84
C ARG A 76 39.51 -12.76 12.85
N VAL A 77 39.79 -12.59 14.14
CA VAL A 77 39.23 -13.40 15.22
C VAL A 77 37.74 -13.06 15.41
N ASN A 78 37.40 -11.77 15.40
CA ASN A 78 36.03 -11.29 15.55
C ASN A 78 35.14 -11.78 14.41
N LEU A 79 35.60 -11.67 13.17
CA LEU A 79 34.89 -12.18 11.99
C LEU A 79 34.76 -13.71 12.01
N ASN A 80 35.80 -14.43 12.46
CA ASN A 80 35.72 -15.89 12.60
C ASN A 80 34.67 -16.30 13.65
N ASN A 81 34.65 -15.62 14.81
CA ASN A 81 33.65 -15.87 15.84
C ASN A 81 32.23 -15.55 15.37
N PHE A 82 32.06 -14.46 14.61
CA PHE A 82 30.79 -14.12 13.98
C PHE A 82 30.31 -15.20 13.01
N LEU A 83 31.15 -15.60 12.04
CA LEU A 83 30.80 -16.64 11.08
C LEU A 83 30.51 -17.98 11.75
N HIS A 84 31.24 -18.29 12.83
CA HIS A 84 31.03 -19.50 13.60
C HIS A 84 29.67 -19.48 14.34
N GLU A 85 29.31 -18.37 14.98
CA GLU A 85 28.00 -18.25 15.64
C GLU A 85 26.86 -18.24 14.64
N LEU A 86 27.03 -17.57 13.50
CA LEU A 86 26.07 -17.61 12.41
C LEU A 86 25.86 -19.03 11.87
N ASP A 87 26.94 -19.80 11.66
CA ASP A 87 26.85 -21.21 11.27
C ASP A 87 26.17 -22.05 12.37
N ARG A 88 26.50 -21.81 13.65
CA ARG A 88 25.87 -22.52 14.77
C ARG A 88 24.36 -22.30 14.82
N VAL A 89 23.91 -21.05 14.72
CA VAL A 89 22.47 -20.71 14.75
C VAL A 89 21.80 -21.25 13.49
N ALA A 90 22.38 -21.04 12.31
CA ALA A 90 21.85 -21.57 11.05
C ALA A 90 21.70 -23.10 11.09
N ARG A 91 22.68 -23.84 11.61
CA ARG A 91 22.56 -25.31 11.74
C ARG A 91 21.43 -25.75 12.64
N THR A 92 21.13 -24.96 13.68
CA THR A 92 20.06 -25.25 14.62
C THR A 92 18.70 -24.98 13.99
N GLU A 93 18.53 -23.81 13.36
CA GLU A 93 17.28 -23.40 12.71
C GLU A 93 16.95 -24.24 11.47
N PHE A 94 17.92 -24.43 10.56
CA PHE A 94 17.72 -25.21 9.33
C PHE A 94 17.91 -26.71 9.53
N LYS A 95 18.18 -27.18 10.77
CA LYS A 95 18.47 -28.59 11.10
C LYS A 95 19.57 -29.20 10.23
N LEU A 96 20.61 -28.43 9.95
CA LEU A 96 21.73 -28.83 9.09
C LEU A 96 22.88 -29.42 9.92
N GLY A 97 23.27 -30.66 9.61
CA GLY A 97 24.48 -31.27 10.16
C GLY A 97 24.51 -31.40 11.70
N ARG A 98 25.72 -31.41 12.28
CA ARG A 98 25.93 -31.56 13.73
C ARG A 98 25.96 -30.20 14.42
N SER A 99 25.36 -30.14 15.61
CA SER A 99 25.43 -28.98 16.51
C SER A 99 26.86 -28.64 16.89
N ILE A 100 27.15 -27.34 16.92
CA ILE A 100 28.45 -26.80 17.30
C ILE A 100 28.34 -26.11 18.66
N LYS A 101 29.42 -26.14 19.44
CA LYS A 101 29.49 -25.46 20.74
C LYS A 101 29.48 -23.93 20.55
N PRO A 102 28.84 -23.16 21.44
CA PRO A 102 28.84 -21.70 21.35
C PRO A 102 30.23 -21.10 21.57
N ARG A 103 30.52 -20.00 20.88
CA ARG A 103 31.65 -19.11 21.11
C ARG A 103 31.16 -17.78 21.66
N PHE A 104 32.07 -17.07 22.34
CA PHE A 104 31.77 -15.75 22.86
C PHE A 104 31.67 -14.72 21.73
N ILE A 105 30.53 -14.04 21.68
CA ILE A 105 30.24 -12.88 20.83
C ILE A 105 29.36 -11.92 21.62
N ASP A 106 29.35 -10.65 21.22
CA ASP A 106 28.43 -9.67 21.77
C ASP A 106 26.96 -10.10 21.59
N GLN A 107 26.16 -9.96 22.66
CA GLN A 107 24.75 -10.34 22.67
C GLN A 107 23.92 -9.54 21.65
N ALA A 108 24.29 -8.28 21.40
CA ALA A 108 23.63 -7.47 20.38
C ALA A 108 23.84 -8.04 18.97
N VAL A 109 25.02 -8.57 18.69
CA VAL A 109 25.34 -9.21 17.41
C VAL A 109 24.60 -10.54 17.28
N LEU A 110 24.48 -11.31 18.37
CA LEU A 110 23.71 -12.55 18.38
C LEU A 110 22.22 -12.28 18.10
N LYS A 111 21.63 -11.24 18.69
CA LYS A 111 20.25 -10.81 18.38
C LYS A 111 20.08 -10.42 16.91
N ALA A 112 21.07 -9.75 16.31
CA ALA A 112 21.05 -9.39 14.90
C ALA A 112 21.13 -10.62 13.98
N ILE A 113 21.90 -11.64 14.36
CA ILE A 113 21.94 -12.94 13.67
C ILE A 113 20.57 -13.60 13.69
N ASP A 114 19.95 -13.72 14.87
CA ASP A 114 18.64 -14.37 15.03
C ASP A 114 17.56 -13.65 14.21
N ALA A 115 17.51 -12.31 14.29
CA ALA A 115 16.59 -11.50 13.51
C ALA A 115 16.80 -11.64 12.00
N GLY A 116 18.07 -11.64 11.56
CA GLY A 116 18.40 -11.80 10.14
C GLY A 116 18.07 -13.19 9.58
N ILE A 117 18.09 -14.24 10.41
CA ILE A 117 17.65 -15.59 10.03
C ILE A 117 16.11 -15.65 9.99
N ALA A 118 15.43 -15.03 10.94
CA ALA A 118 13.97 -14.92 10.93
C ALA A 118 13.46 -14.20 9.67
N GLU A 119 14.10 -13.08 9.30
CA GLU A 119 13.76 -12.34 8.07
C GLU A 119 14.01 -13.21 6.83
N TYR A 120 15.09 -13.98 6.79
CA TYR A 120 15.34 -14.91 5.70
C TYR A 120 14.20 -15.94 5.53
N HIS A 121 13.69 -16.51 6.63
CA HIS A 121 12.55 -17.43 6.57
C HIS A 121 11.26 -16.78 6.08
N ILE A 122 11.01 -15.52 6.46
CA ILE A 122 9.87 -14.75 5.96
C ILE A 122 9.96 -14.59 4.45
N GLN A 123 11.15 -14.20 3.95
CA GLN A 123 11.39 -14.01 2.52
C GLN A 123 11.31 -15.32 1.74
N GLU A 124 11.81 -16.42 2.31
CA GLU A 124 11.70 -17.76 1.72
C GLU A 124 10.23 -18.19 1.57
N LYS A 125 9.40 -17.99 2.61
CA LYS A 125 7.96 -18.27 2.54
C LYS A 125 7.24 -17.39 1.53
N LYS A 126 7.56 -16.10 1.46
CA LYS A 126 7.00 -15.17 0.45
C LYS A 126 7.36 -15.63 -0.97
N ALA A 127 8.63 -15.94 -1.21
CA ALA A 127 9.10 -16.42 -2.51
C ALA A 127 8.46 -17.76 -2.89
N GLN A 128 8.09 -18.62 -1.93
CA GLN A 128 7.32 -19.83 -2.19
C GLN A 128 5.87 -19.51 -2.57
N ILE A 129 5.20 -18.60 -1.86
CA ILE A 129 3.83 -18.17 -2.17
C ILE A 129 3.75 -17.60 -3.59
N ASP A 130 4.69 -16.72 -3.96
CA ASP A 130 4.74 -16.10 -5.29
C ASP A 130 4.94 -17.12 -6.42
N GLN A 131 5.51 -18.29 -6.12
CA GLN A 131 5.70 -19.38 -7.07
C GLN A 131 4.49 -20.32 -7.19
N ILE A 132 3.50 -20.23 -6.29
CA ILE A 132 2.30 -21.06 -6.38
C ILE A 132 1.44 -20.56 -7.56
N LYS A 133 1.52 -21.29 -8.68
CA LYS A 133 0.64 -21.08 -9.83
C LYS A 133 -0.70 -21.74 -9.54
N ILE A 134 -1.69 -20.94 -9.15
CA ILE A 134 -3.08 -21.40 -8.96
C ILE A 134 -3.72 -21.56 -10.34
N ASP A 135 -4.22 -22.76 -10.64
CA ASP A 135 -5.01 -23.03 -11.85
C ASP A 135 -6.49 -22.87 -11.54
N PHE A 136 -7.18 -22.11 -12.39
CA PHE A 136 -8.60 -21.81 -12.27
C PHE A 136 -9.46 -22.52 -13.33
N SER A 137 -8.88 -23.40 -14.15
CA SER A 137 -9.59 -24.15 -15.20
C SER A 137 -10.85 -24.87 -14.69
N ASP A 138 -10.81 -25.33 -13.44
CA ASP A 138 -11.84 -26.19 -12.88
C ASP A 138 -12.88 -25.42 -12.05
N LEU A 139 -12.73 -24.09 -11.88
CA LEU A 139 -13.64 -23.29 -11.06
C LEU A 139 -15.09 -23.33 -11.58
N ASP A 140 -15.28 -23.30 -12.90
CA ASP A 140 -16.62 -23.32 -13.49
C ASP A 140 -17.29 -24.68 -13.29
N GLN A 141 -16.51 -25.77 -13.33
CA GLN A 141 -17.03 -27.10 -13.01
C GLN A 141 -17.38 -27.20 -11.52
N ILE A 142 -16.57 -26.64 -10.63
CA ILE A 142 -16.85 -26.61 -9.19
C ILE A 142 -18.14 -25.82 -8.92
N ARG A 143 -18.32 -24.65 -9.55
CA ARG A 143 -19.56 -23.85 -9.42
C ARG A 143 -20.79 -24.60 -9.95
N ALA A 144 -20.67 -25.21 -11.12
CA ALA A 144 -21.77 -25.98 -11.70
C ALA A 144 -22.15 -27.19 -10.84
N ASN A 145 -21.17 -27.90 -10.28
CA ASN A 145 -21.41 -29.03 -9.39
C ASN A 145 -22.03 -28.56 -8.06
N ALA A 146 -21.53 -27.48 -7.47
CA ALA A 146 -22.08 -26.91 -6.25
C ALA A 146 -23.54 -26.46 -6.43
N SER A 147 -23.87 -25.80 -7.55
CA SER A 147 -25.25 -25.43 -7.87
C SER A 147 -26.15 -26.66 -7.94
N LYS A 148 -25.73 -27.71 -8.64
CA LYS A 148 -26.49 -28.97 -8.72
C LYS A 148 -26.70 -29.63 -7.36
N THR A 149 -25.67 -29.64 -6.51
CA THR A 149 -25.78 -30.21 -5.16
C THR A 149 -26.74 -29.40 -4.30
N ARG A 150 -26.67 -28.06 -4.35
CA ARG A 150 -27.61 -27.17 -3.67
C ARG A 150 -29.05 -27.44 -4.12
N ASP A 151 -29.28 -27.46 -5.44
CA ASP A 151 -30.62 -27.65 -6.01
C ASP A 151 -31.19 -29.05 -5.72
N SER A 152 -30.33 -30.04 -5.44
CA SER A 152 -30.71 -31.38 -5.02
C SER A 152 -31.06 -31.49 -3.53
N LEU A 153 -30.56 -30.58 -2.69
CA LEU A 153 -30.82 -30.55 -1.25
C LEU A 153 -32.05 -29.70 -0.89
N LEU A 154 -32.46 -28.80 -1.79
CA LEU A 154 -33.66 -27.99 -1.61
C LEU A 154 -34.93 -28.84 -1.71
N THR A 155 -35.86 -28.60 -0.78
CA THR A 155 -37.23 -29.13 -0.83
C THR A 155 -38.08 -28.36 -1.85
N ASP A 156 -39.23 -28.93 -2.24
CA ASP A 156 -40.08 -28.33 -3.27
C ASP A 156 -40.70 -26.98 -2.84
N GLU A 157 -40.92 -26.79 -1.53
CA GLU A 157 -41.40 -25.53 -0.95
C GLU A 157 -40.33 -24.43 -1.01
N GLU A 158 -39.08 -24.78 -0.69
CA GLU A 158 -37.93 -23.87 -0.77
C GLU A 158 -37.64 -23.46 -2.23
N LYS A 159 -37.85 -24.35 -3.21
CA LYS A 159 -37.63 -24.03 -4.64
C LYS A 159 -38.61 -23.00 -5.17
N GLN A 160 -39.85 -23.05 -4.68
CA GLN A 160 -40.89 -22.10 -5.06
C GLN A 160 -40.61 -20.72 -4.47
N LEU A 161 -40.10 -20.67 -3.24
CA LEU A 161 -39.67 -19.42 -2.58
C LEU A 161 -38.49 -18.79 -3.33
N GLU A 162 -37.44 -19.54 -3.68
CA GLU A 162 -36.31 -19.00 -4.46
C GLU A 162 -36.75 -18.48 -5.84
N GLN A 163 -37.71 -19.16 -6.50
CA GLN A 163 -38.24 -18.69 -7.78
C GLN A 163 -39.06 -17.41 -7.64
N ALA A 164 -39.80 -17.25 -6.54
CA ALA A 164 -40.53 -16.02 -6.24
C ALA A 164 -39.56 -14.88 -5.91
N GLU A 165 -38.53 -15.12 -5.10
CA GLU A 165 -37.49 -14.13 -4.77
C GLU A 165 -36.70 -13.70 -6.01
N ALA A 166 -36.32 -14.64 -6.89
CA ALA A 166 -35.65 -14.30 -8.14
C ALA A 166 -36.53 -13.49 -9.11
N GLN A 167 -37.85 -13.73 -9.12
CA GLN A 167 -38.78 -12.92 -9.90
C GLN A 167 -38.93 -11.51 -9.32
N GLU A 168 -39.00 -11.37 -8.00
CA GLU A 168 -39.03 -10.07 -7.33
C GLU A 168 -37.72 -9.28 -7.52
N GLU A 169 -36.56 -9.92 -7.55
CA GLU A 169 -35.27 -9.25 -7.82
C GLU A 169 -35.17 -8.76 -9.27
N VAL A 170 -35.67 -9.54 -10.24
CA VAL A 170 -35.70 -9.12 -11.65
C VAL A 170 -36.69 -7.97 -11.87
N GLU A 171 -37.82 -7.97 -11.18
CA GLU A 171 -38.77 -6.85 -11.23
C GLU A 171 -38.20 -5.57 -10.58
N LYS A 172 -37.46 -5.70 -9.47
CA LYS A 172 -36.77 -4.55 -8.83
C LYS A 172 -35.65 -3.98 -9.70
N GLN A 173 -34.88 -4.82 -10.40
CA GLN A 173 -33.81 -4.37 -11.29
C GLN A 173 -34.31 -3.77 -12.61
N ALA A 174 -35.50 -4.18 -13.07
CA ALA A 174 -36.12 -3.62 -14.27
C ALA A 174 -36.63 -2.18 -14.04
N ASP A 175 -37.12 -1.87 -12.83
CA ASP A 175 -37.57 -0.52 -12.46
C ASP A 175 -36.40 0.50 -12.31
N GLU A 176 -35.17 0.03 -12.05
CA GLU A 176 -33.98 0.90 -11.87
C GLU A 176 -33.24 1.26 -13.17
N THR A 177 -33.71 0.81 -14.35
CA THR A 177 -32.99 1.01 -15.63
C THR A 177 -33.72 1.91 -16.63
N VAL A 178 -34.25 3.04 -16.19
CA VAL A 178 -34.54 4.17 -17.08
C VAL A 178 -33.32 5.11 -17.06
N LYS A 179 -32.34 4.86 -17.94
CA LYS A 179 -31.25 5.83 -18.18
C LYS A 179 -31.76 6.93 -19.10
N VAL A 180 -32.00 8.11 -18.56
CA VAL A 180 -32.11 9.34 -19.37
C VAL A 180 -30.75 10.03 -19.38
N ASP A 181 -30.24 10.25 -20.59
CA ASP A 181 -28.99 10.96 -20.86
C ASP A 181 -29.14 12.45 -20.51
N ASN A 182 -29.02 12.79 -19.22
CA ASN A 182 -28.78 14.15 -18.75
C ASN A 182 -27.30 14.26 -18.33
N GLU A 183 -26.66 15.41 -18.56
CA GLU A 183 -25.23 15.66 -18.25
C GLU A 183 -24.87 15.39 -16.77
N TYR A 184 -25.88 15.31 -15.90
CA TYR A 184 -25.78 15.10 -14.45
C TYR A 184 -26.25 13.71 -13.98
N GLY A 185 -26.60 12.79 -14.89
CA GLY A 185 -26.95 11.40 -14.55
C GLY A 185 -28.21 11.21 -13.69
N LEU A 186 -29.07 12.23 -13.63
CA LEU A 186 -30.35 12.20 -12.91
C LEU A 186 -31.41 11.42 -13.71
N ASP A 187 -32.07 10.47 -13.05
CA ASP A 187 -33.21 9.71 -13.59
C ASP A 187 -34.44 10.62 -13.81
N GLU A 188 -35.41 10.20 -14.63
CA GLU A 188 -36.67 10.91 -14.88
C GLU A 188 -37.39 11.29 -13.59
N ASN A 189 -37.41 10.37 -12.62
CA ASN A 189 -38.05 10.58 -11.34
C ASN A 189 -37.30 11.59 -10.46
N GLU A 190 -35.97 11.55 -10.49
CA GLU A 190 -35.10 12.49 -9.76
C GLU A 190 -35.19 13.90 -10.37
N MET A 191 -35.21 14.00 -11.69
CA MET A 191 -35.41 15.26 -12.44
C MET A 191 -36.79 15.86 -12.16
N PHE A 192 -37.85 15.06 -12.22
CA PHE A 192 -39.20 15.53 -11.90
C PHE A 192 -39.28 16.01 -10.44
N PHE A 193 -38.69 15.26 -9.51
CA PHE A 193 -38.69 15.62 -8.10
C PHE A 193 -37.93 16.93 -7.84
N LEU A 194 -36.72 17.09 -8.41
CA LEU A 194 -35.93 18.31 -8.29
C LEU A 194 -36.65 19.53 -8.91
N THR A 195 -37.19 19.38 -10.12
CA THR A 195 -37.93 20.47 -10.79
C THR A 195 -39.22 20.84 -10.06
N ALA A 196 -39.93 19.86 -9.49
CA ALA A 196 -41.12 20.12 -8.68
C ALA A 196 -40.78 20.87 -7.38
N LEU A 197 -39.64 20.57 -6.75
CA LEU A 197 -39.15 21.33 -5.59
C LEU A 197 -38.76 22.77 -5.97
N LEU A 198 -38.08 22.97 -7.11
CA LEU A 198 -37.69 24.31 -7.59
C LEU A 198 -38.89 25.17 -8.00
N MET A 199 -39.95 24.57 -8.55
CA MET A 199 -41.19 25.24 -8.98
C MET A 199 -42.29 25.29 -7.90
N GLN A 200 -42.07 24.68 -6.73
CA GLN A 200 -43.08 24.52 -5.66
C GLN A 200 -44.37 23.81 -6.13
N GLN A 201 -44.22 22.79 -6.98
CA GLN A 201 -45.31 21.94 -7.48
C GLN A 201 -45.59 20.78 -6.50
N PRO A 202 -46.81 20.21 -6.48
CA PRO A 202 -47.17 19.11 -5.59
C PRO A 202 -46.52 17.78 -6.03
N TRP A 203 -45.34 17.47 -5.49
CA TRP A 203 -44.57 16.25 -5.78
C TRP A 203 -45.10 14.99 -5.08
N GLN A 204 -45.83 15.15 -3.97
CA GLN A 204 -46.29 14.05 -3.10
C GLN A 204 -47.22 13.06 -3.83
N THR A 205 -48.03 13.54 -4.77
CA THR A 205 -48.97 12.71 -5.53
C THR A 205 -48.23 11.81 -6.52
N TYR A 206 -47.18 12.33 -7.14
CA TYR A 206 -46.34 11.59 -8.09
C TYR A 206 -45.58 10.46 -7.39
N LEU A 207 -44.92 10.76 -6.26
CA LEU A 207 -44.19 9.74 -5.51
C LEU A 207 -45.09 8.62 -4.98
N LYS A 208 -46.31 8.94 -4.55
CA LYS A 208 -47.29 7.93 -4.09
C LYS A 208 -47.75 7.00 -5.22
N GLN A 209 -47.86 7.52 -6.44
CA GLN A 209 -48.28 6.74 -7.60
C GLN A 209 -47.17 5.81 -8.11
N HIS A 210 -45.91 6.23 -7.98
CA HIS A 210 -44.72 5.47 -8.38
C HIS A 210 -44.07 4.68 -7.24
N HIS A 211 -44.68 4.64 -6.05
CA HIS A 211 -44.15 3.94 -4.85
C HIS A 211 -42.73 4.38 -4.42
N LEU A 212 -42.34 5.63 -4.72
CA LEU A 212 -41.01 6.18 -4.43
C LEU A 212 -40.97 6.88 -3.07
N MET A 213 -39.82 6.81 -2.39
CA MET A 213 -39.59 7.44 -1.09
C MET A 213 -38.74 8.71 -1.23
N ALA A 214 -39.25 9.83 -0.69
CA ALA A 214 -38.62 11.14 -0.87
C ALA A 214 -37.19 11.24 -0.30
N SER A 215 -36.92 10.56 0.82
CA SER A 215 -35.57 10.52 1.43
C SER A 215 -34.54 9.88 0.50
N ILE A 216 -34.91 8.80 -0.19
CA ILE A 216 -34.00 8.07 -1.08
C ILE A 216 -33.69 8.90 -2.32
N LEU A 217 -34.70 9.56 -2.88
CA LEU A 217 -34.49 10.48 -4.01
C LEU A 217 -33.62 11.67 -3.63
N MET A 218 -33.80 12.23 -2.43
CA MET A 218 -32.92 13.30 -1.93
C MET A 218 -31.47 12.83 -1.81
N ASP A 219 -31.23 11.68 -1.19
CA ASP A 219 -29.88 11.15 -1.00
C ASP A 219 -29.20 10.88 -2.34
N ASN A 220 -29.91 10.27 -3.30
CA ASN A 220 -29.40 10.02 -4.64
C ASN A 220 -29.11 11.31 -5.43
N ILE A 221 -29.98 12.32 -5.35
CA ILE A 221 -29.75 13.62 -6.01
C ILE A 221 -28.56 14.33 -5.38
N ASN A 222 -28.46 14.33 -4.06
CA ASN A 222 -27.34 14.94 -3.33
C ASN A 222 -26.02 14.26 -3.68
N GLU A 223 -25.98 12.92 -3.76
CA GLU A 223 -24.78 12.17 -4.16
C GLU A 223 -24.35 12.51 -5.60
N LYS A 224 -25.31 12.57 -6.54
CA LYS A 224 -25.03 12.86 -7.96
C LYS A 224 -24.60 14.30 -8.20
N LEU A 225 -25.15 15.25 -7.46
CA LEU A 225 -24.81 16.68 -7.57
C LEU A 225 -23.61 17.08 -6.70
N PHE A 226 -23.11 16.19 -5.84
CA PHE A 226 -22.00 16.47 -4.93
C PHE A 226 -20.72 16.87 -5.66
N ASP A 227 -20.41 16.22 -6.78
CA ASP A 227 -19.18 16.50 -7.54
C ASP A 227 -19.18 17.92 -8.16
N GLU A 228 -20.36 18.47 -8.47
CA GLU A 228 -20.52 19.79 -9.09
C GLU A 228 -20.60 20.91 -8.03
N PHE A 229 -21.39 20.70 -6.98
CA PHE A 229 -21.65 21.73 -5.96
C PHE A 229 -20.71 21.63 -4.74
N GLY A 230 -20.11 20.47 -4.50
CA GLY A 230 -19.22 20.22 -3.35
C GLY A 230 -19.94 20.17 -2.00
N ASP A 231 -21.27 20.16 -2.00
CA ASP A 231 -22.11 20.15 -0.80
C ASP A 231 -23.48 19.50 -1.08
N VAL A 232 -24.25 19.27 -0.02
CA VAL A 232 -25.64 18.82 -0.07
C VAL A 232 -26.51 19.94 -0.63
N VAL A 233 -27.40 19.62 -1.57
CA VAL A 233 -28.23 20.62 -2.28
C VAL A 233 -29.70 20.58 -1.85
N LEU A 234 -30.16 19.42 -1.37
CA LEU A 234 -31.50 19.18 -0.83
C LEU A 234 -31.42 18.86 0.67
N GLU A 235 -32.23 19.53 1.48
CA GLU A 235 -32.39 19.27 2.92
C GLU A 235 -33.87 19.12 3.32
N ASN A 236 -34.11 18.51 4.48
CA ASN A 236 -35.47 18.50 5.06
C ASN A 236 -35.70 19.80 5.83
N ASN A 237 -36.84 20.45 5.59
CA ASN A 237 -37.25 21.62 6.34
C ASN A 237 -37.75 21.25 7.75
N GLU A 238 -38.15 22.25 8.55
CA GLU A 238 -38.64 22.07 9.93
C GLU A 238 -39.89 21.17 10.05
N GLN A 239 -40.57 20.87 8.94
CA GLN A 239 -41.73 19.98 8.87
C GLN A 239 -41.41 18.61 8.26
N ASP A 240 -40.12 18.25 8.17
CA ASP A 240 -39.62 17.01 7.59
C ASP A 240 -40.02 16.83 6.11
N GLN A 241 -40.11 17.95 5.37
CA GLN A 241 -40.38 17.95 3.94
C GLN A 241 -39.12 18.36 3.16
N PRO A 242 -38.80 17.64 2.07
CA PRO A 242 -37.72 17.97 1.15
C PRO A 242 -37.81 19.42 0.64
N GLN A 243 -36.69 20.14 0.72
CA GLN A 243 -36.54 21.51 0.22
C GLN A 243 -35.13 21.72 -0.33
N VAL A 244 -35.00 22.57 -1.34
CA VAL A 244 -33.69 22.99 -1.87
C VAL A 244 -33.07 24.02 -0.93
N ILE A 245 -31.77 23.87 -0.61
CA ILE A 245 -31.03 24.82 0.22
C ILE A 245 -30.97 26.18 -0.48
N THR A 246 -31.24 27.24 0.26
CA THR A 246 -31.40 28.62 -0.27
C THR A 246 -30.24 29.08 -1.14
N ASP A 247 -29.03 28.66 -0.79
CA ASP A 247 -27.79 29.10 -1.42
C ASP A 247 -27.61 28.54 -2.83
N TYR A 248 -28.27 27.41 -3.14
CA TYR A 248 -28.16 26.71 -4.43
C TYR A 248 -29.44 26.81 -5.29
N VAL A 249 -30.49 27.48 -4.81
CA VAL A 249 -31.77 27.61 -5.54
C VAL A 249 -31.59 28.28 -6.90
N ASP A 250 -30.84 29.37 -6.95
CA ASP A 250 -30.68 30.13 -8.19
C ASP A 250 -29.82 29.39 -9.21
N ASP A 251 -28.75 28.72 -8.75
CA ASP A 251 -27.86 27.91 -9.60
C ASP A 251 -28.60 26.69 -10.18
N LEU A 252 -29.38 25.98 -9.36
CA LEU A 252 -30.19 24.85 -9.83
C LEU A 252 -31.30 25.29 -10.79
N LYS A 253 -31.90 26.47 -10.60
CA LYS A 253 -32.89 27.00 -11.56
C LYS A 253 -32.25 27.35 -12.89
N ASP A 254 -31.03 27.89 -12.89
CA ASP A 254 -30.33 28.20 -14.14
C ASP A 254 -29.96 26.93 -14.91
N MET A 255 -29.50 25.89 -14.20
CA MET A 255 -29.12 24.61 -14.80
C MET A 255 -30.31 23.78 -15.30
N PHE A 256 -31.39 23.69 -14.52
CA PHE A 256 -32.49 22.73 -14.80
C PHE A 256 -33.77 23.35 -15.35
N LEU A 257 -33.96 24.68 -15.27
CA LEU A 257 -35.17 25.36 -15.78
C LEU A 257 -34.90 26.34 -16.93
N LYS A 258 -33.63 26.70 -17.19
CA LYS A 258 -33.22 27.60 -18.28
C LYS A 258 -32.27 26.93 -19.27
N GLY A 259 -32.53 25.66 -19.59
CA GLY A 259 -32.01 25.04 -20.82
C GLY A 259 -32.55 25.73 -22.06
#